data_AF-A0A431KUZ7-F1
#
_entry.id   AF-A0A431KUZ7-F1
#
_cell.length_a   1.000
_cell.length_b   1.000
_cell.length_c   1.000
_cell.angle_alpha   90.00
_cell.angle_beta   90.00
_cell.angle_gamma   90.00
#
_symmetry.space_group_name_H-M   'P 1'
#
loop_
_entity.id
_entity.type
_entity.pdbx_description
1 polymer ?
#
loop_
_entity_poly.entity_id
_entity_poly.type
_entity_poly.pdbx_seq_one_letter_code
_entity_poly.pdbx_strand_id
1 'polypeptide(L)'
;MSSVPEAREPSARYLEAVQPALVRQLELLATAPGGVERLREFILSLAVQGKLTSQGCDDEPASALLERIRGRKLRLIASGAIKQGKQSPELDDAEPMFELPKGWTWVSLGELCSYIQRGKGPAYAEQSEHKVISQKCVRWYGLDLAPARFVTPESLAKYEPIRFLRAGDLLWNSTGTGTIGRACVVPTELDDAGLVADSHVTVVRPLEVNSVFLWRWIQSPFVQIEIEGSASGTTNQIELNTSTVVSQPVPLPPLAEQARIVARVDELMRLCDALEAKGRLEAEQHARLLGALLAMLTDSSTPEELAANWQRVADNFDLLLDRPEAVDALEETILLLAVRGLLVTQDETEEPAIESLRRLRAQRAKEEQASRSRRADSVEAEAAEEPPFALPTGWAWAKAQDLTSPLSIITYGVLKPEWVEVGVPTVRVQDIQAGRLLTNQVAQCAPARAEKFARTKLSEGDLLIAKDGATLGKTAFVPKALEGGNITQHVLRFSIAPDFNREYVRLVIDSPHGQVWMRGETQGVALPGVNVGDFRRMPIPIPPIAEQARIVARVSELRLLCTNLRQCLARSSATQTVLAGALIDRALAG
;
A
#
# COMPACT_ATOMS: atom_id res chain seq x y z
N MET A 1 -12.77 -23.87 -13.69
CA MET A 1 -14.22 -24.11 -13.48
C MET A 1 -14.84 -22.77 -13.15
N SER A 2 -15.52 -22.16 -14.12
CA SER A 2 -16.26 -20.91 -13.94
C SER A 2 -17.46 -21.21 -13.06
N SER A 3 -17.29 -21.04 -11.74
CA SER A 3 -18.40 -20.97 -10.81
C SER A 3 -18.97 -19.56 -10.94
N VAL A 4 -19.77 -19.38 -11.99
CA VAL A 4 -20.77 -18.32 -12.08
C VAL A 4 -21.44 -18.27 -10.71
N PRO A 5 -21.35 -17.19 -9.93
CA PRO A 5 -22.47 -16.83 -9.10
C PRO A 5 -23.55 -16.51 -10.12
N GLU A 6 -24.31 -17.54 -10.55
CA GLU A 6 -25.56 -17.29 -11.25
C GLU A 6 -26.25 -16.19 -10.44
N ALA A 7 -26.88 -15.25 -11.12
CA ALA A 7 -27.81 -14.27 -10.59
C ALA A 7 -28.96 -14.95 -9.78
N ARG A 8 -28.60 -15.52 -8.63
CA ARG A 8 -29.37 -16.41 -7.76
C ARG A 8 -29.18 -16.05 -6.29
N GLU A 9 -28.44 -15.00 -5.96
CA GLU A 9 -28.76 -14.25 -4.76
C GLU A 9 -30.03 -13.42 -5.05
N PRO A 10 -31.09 -13.53 -4.22
CA PRO A 10 -32.33 -12.75 -4.36
C PRO A 10 -32.09 -11.24 -4.51
N SER A 11 -30.96 -10.78 -3.99
CA SER A 11 -30.44 -9.42 -3.94
C SER A 11 -30.13 -8.84 -5.33
N ALA A 12 -29.47 -9.64 -6.19
CA ALA A 12 -29.06 -9.20 -7.52
C ALA A 12 -30.25 -9.05 -8.49
N ARG A 13 -31.32 -9.86 -8.30
CA ARG A 13 -32.54 -9.80 -9.13
C ARG A 13 -33.27 -8.46 -9.03
N TYR A 14 -33.17 -7.77 -7.90
CA TYR A 14 -33.79 -6.46 -7.74
C TYR A 14 -32.99 -5.37 -8.48
N LEU A 15 -31.65 -5.38 -8.36
CA LEU A 15 -30.81 -4.51 -9.18
C LEU A 15 -30.98 -4.82 -10.68
N GLU A 16 -31.32 -6.07 -11.05
CA GLU A 16 -31.59 -6.41 -12.44
C GLU A 16 -32.87 -5.74 -12.97
N ALA A 17 -33.85 -5.52 -12.09
CA ALA A 17 -35.07 -4.78 -12.43
C ALA A 17 -34.88 -3.26 -12.48
N VAL A 18 -33.95 -2.71 -11.68
CA VAL A 18 -33.73 -1.27 -11.53
C VAL A 18 -32.58 -0.74 -12.40
N GLN A 19 -31.49 -1.50 -12.52
CA GLN A 19 -30.28 -1.17 -13.30
C GLN A 19 -29.69 -2.45 -13.94
N PRO A 20 -30.38 -3.08 -14.92
CA PRO A 20 -29.97 -4.35 -15.53
C PRO A 20 -28.58 -4.33 -16.17
N ALA A 21 -28.16 -3.18 -16.70
CA ALA A 21 -26.83 -3.02 -17.29
C ALA A 21 -25.72 -3.18 -16.25
N LEU A 22 -25.94 -2.68 -15.02
CA LEU A 22 -24.96 -2.71 -13.94
C LEU A 22 -24.82 -4.12 -13.34
N VAL A 23 -25.93 -4.84 -13.13
CA VAL A 23 -25.88 -6.23 -12.63
C VAL A 23 -25.16 -7.16 -13.60
N ARG A 24 -25.42 -7.00 -14.90
CA ARG A 24 -24.75 -7.80 -15.94
C ARG A 24 -23.24 -7.57 -15.99
N GLN A 25 -22.76 -6.47 -15.43
CA GLN A 25 -21.35 -6.09 -15.42
C GLN A 25 -20.78 -5.99 -14.00
N LEU A 26 -21.48 -6.53 -13.00
CA LEU A 26 -21.10 -6.45 -11.59
C LEU A 26 -19.75 -7.12 -11.32
N GLU A 27 -19.48 -8.25 -11.96
CA GLU A 27 -18.19 -8.94 -11.85
C GLU A 27 -17.06 -8.09 -12.44
N LEU A 28 -17.29 -7.47 -13.62
CA LEU A 28 -16.32 -6.60 -14.26
C LEU A 28 -16.01 -5.37 -13.39
N LEU A 29 -17.04 -4.77 -12.78
CA LEU A 29 -16.88 -3.69 -11.81
C LEU A 29 -16.10 -4.16 -10.58
N ALA A 30 -16.44 -5.32 -10.01
CA ALA A 30 -15.79 -5.84 -8.81
C ALA A 30 -14.30 -6.18 -9.03
N THR A 31 -13.93 -6.61 -10.25
CA THR A 31 -12.53 -6.91 -10.60
C THR A 31 -11.68 -5.69 -10.96
N ALA A 32 -12.31 -4.54 -11.25
CA ALA A 32 -11.58 -3.32 -11.56
C ALA A 32 -10.92 -2.73 -10.30
N PRO A 33 -9.77 -2.05 -10.43
CA PRO A 33 -9.14 -1.37 -9.30
C PRO A 33 -10.08 -0.36 -8.62
N GLY A 34 -10.30 -0.55 -7.31
CA GLY A 34 -11.24 0.26 -6.53
C GLY A 34 -12.71 0.11 -6.93
N GLY A 35 -13.06 -0.88 -7.77
CA GLY A 35 -14.39 -0.99 -8.34
C GLY A 35 -15.48 -1.39 -7.33
N VAL A 36 -15.16 -2.21 -6.32
CA VAL A 36 -16.08 -2.50 -5.21
C VAL A 36 -16.37 -1.24 -4.39
N GLU A 37 -15.38 -0.40 -4.11
CA GLU A 37 -15.56 0.87 -3.39
C GLU A 37 -16.52 1.80 -4.16
N ARG A 38 -16.27 1.98 -5.46
CA ARG A 38 -17.17 2.75 -6.34
C ARG A 38 -18.59 2.16 -6.41
N LEU A 39 -18.71 0.83 -6.38
CA LEU A 39 -20.02 0.17 -6.35
C LEU A 39 -20.78 0.51 -5.06
N ARG A 40 -20.10 0.56 -3.90
CA ARG A 40 -20.70 0.98 -2.62
C ARG A 40 -21.20 2.42 -2.69
N GLU A 41 -20.38 3.33 -3.22
CA GLU A 41 -20.76 4.74 -3.45
C GLU A 41 -21.98 4.85 -4.36
N PHE A 42 -22.00 4.11 -5.46
CA PHE A 42 -23.14 4.06 -6.38
C PHE A 42 -24.41 3.56 -5.70
N ILE A 43 -24.34 2.48 -4.91
CA ILE A 43 -25.48 1.95 -4.14
C ILE A 43 -26.03 3.02 -3.19
N LEU A 44 -25.15 3.72 -2.46
CA LEU A 44 -25.55 4.80 -1.55
C LEU A 44 -26.21 5.96 -2.31
N SER A 45 -25.66 6.36 -3.46
CA SER A 45 -26.24 7.40 -4.30
C SER A 45 -27.65 7.05 -4.76
N LEU A 46 -27.87 5.83 -5.28
CA LEU A 46 -29.21 5.38 -5.66
C LEU A 46 -30.18 5.32 -4.47
N ALA A 47 -29.68 4.90 -3.30
CA ALA A 47 -30.48 4.79 -2.08
C ALA A 47 -31.06 6.14 -1.64
N VAL A 48 -30.21 7.17 -1.61
CA VAL A 48 -30.58 8.49 -1.09
C VAL A 48 -31.33 9.35 -2.12
N GLN A 49 -31.26 8.97 -3.40
CA GLN A 49 -32.08 9.55 -4.47
C GLN A 49 -33.45 8.87 -4.62
N GLY A 50 -33.74 7.83 -3.84
CA GLY A 50 -34.98 7.05 -3.96
C GLY A 50 -35.10 6.26 -5.27
N LYS A 51 -33.96 6.04 -5.95
CA LYS A 51 -33.86 5.21 -7.15
C LYS A 51 -33.65 3.73 -6.81
N LEU A 52 -33.28 3.41 -5.57
CA LEU A 52 -32.99 2.03 -5.14
C LEU A 52 -34.22 1.23 -4.73
N THR A 53 -35.35 1.84 -4.40
CA THR A 53 -36.57 1.10 -3.98
C THR A 53 -37.78 1.58 -4.74
N SER A 54 -38.76 0.71 -4.98
CA SER A 54 -40.06 1.14 -5.52
C SER A 54 -40.78 2.00 -4.49
N GLN A 55 -41.25 3.17 -4.92
CA GLN A 55 -42.11 4.05 -4.11
C GLN A 55 -43.49 3.40 -3.97
N GLY A 56 -43.95 3.21 -2.72
CA GLY A 56 -45.28 2.70 -2.46
C GLY A 56 -46.31 3.80 -2.64
N CYS A 57 -47.34 3.56 -3.46
CA CYS A 57 -48.40 4.54 -3.67
C CYS A 57 -49.26 4.81 -2.41
N ASP A 58 -49.24 3.88 -1.46
CA ASP A 58 -50.01 3.93 -0.21
C ASP A 58 -49.15 4.36 0.99
N ASP A 59 -47.87 4.68 0.78
CA ASP A 59 -47.01 5.13 1.87
C ASP A 59 -47.46 6.52 2.37
N GLU A 60 -47.42 6.73 3.69
CA GLU A 60 -47.60 8.05 4.30
C GLU A 60 -46.51 9.00 3.77
N PRO A 61 -46.86 10.16 3.17
CA PRO A 61 -45.86 11.07 2.60
C PRO A 61 -44.93 11.62 3.69
N ALA A 62 -43.70 11.95 3.32
CA ALA A 62 -42.69 12.46 4.25
C ALA A 62 -43.13 13.76 4.96
N SER A 63 -44.01 14.54 4.34
CA SER A 63 -44.62 15.73 4.96
C SER A 63 -45.45 15.39 6.21
N ALA A 64 -46.21 14.29 6.19
CA ALA A 64 -46.98 13.83 7.35
C ALA A 64 -46.05 13.30 8.47
N LEU A 65 -44.99 12.59 8.11
CA LEU A 65 -43.94 12.20 9.07
C LEU A 65 -43.30 13.43 9.72
N LEU A 66 -42.97 14.46 8.93
CA LEU A 66 -42.36 15.69 9.42
C LEU A 66 -43.27 16.43 10.42
N GLU A 67 -44.57 16.50 10.16
CA GLU A 67 -45.54 17.08 11.10
C GLU A 67 -45.62 16.30 12.43
N ARG A 68 -45.55 14.96 12.37
CA ARG A 68 -45.46 14.14 13.59
C ARG A 68 -44.21 14.44 14.40
N ILE A 69 -43.07 14.55 13.73
CA ILE A 69 -41.78 14.88 14.36
C ILE A 69 -41.85 16.28 15.01
N ARG A 70 -42.38 17.27 14.30
CA ARG A 70 -42.59 18.64 14.84
C ARG A 70 -43.47 18.60 16.09
N GLY A 71 -44.60 17.90 16.03
CA GLY A 71 -45.49 17.71 17.19
C GLY A 71 -44.81 17.02 18.36
N ARG A 72 -44.03 15.96 18.13
CA ARG A 72 -43.27 15.25 19.15
C ARG A 72 -42.21 16.14 19.79
N LYS A 73 -41.47 16.89 18.99
CA LYS A 73 -40.45 17.84 19.43
C LYS A 73 -41.04 18.94 20.31
N LEU A 74 -42.17 19.52 19.90
CA LEU A 74 -42.90 20.52 20.70
C LEU A 74 -43.34 19.97 22.06
N ARG A 75 -43.85 18.73 22.13
CA ARG A 75 -44.20 18.08 23.40
C ARG A 75 -42.99 17.90 24.30
N LEU A 76 -41.84 17.50 23.74
CA LEU A 76 -40.60 17.36 24.51
C LEU A 76 -40.10 18.69 25.05
N ILE A 77 -40.20 19.78 24.27
CA ILE A 77 -39.88 21.14 24.72
C ILE A 77 -40.83 21.56 25.85
N ALA A 78 -42.13 21.36 25.68
CA ALA A 78 -43.14 21.72 26.68
C ALA A 78 -42.96 20.96 28.00
N SER A 79 -42.51 19.70 27.94
CA SER A 79 -42.19 18.90 29.14
C SER A 79 -40.85 19.25 29.81
N GLY A 80 -40.05 20.14 29.20
CA GLY A 80 -38.70 20.48 29.68
C GLY A 80 -37.63 19.41 29.41
N ALA A 81 -37.97 18.32 28.73
CA ALA A 81 -37.04 17.23 28.40
C ALA A 81 -35.94 17.65 27.42
N ILE A 82 -36.23 18.62 26.55
CA ILE A 82 -35.24 19.26 25.67
C ILE A 82 -35.41 20.78 25.71
N LYS A 83 -34.32 21.51 25.51
CA LYS A 83 -34.34 22.98 25.40
C LYS A 83 -34.83 23.40 24.02
N GLN A 84 -35.51 24.55 23.94
CA GLN A 84 -35.83 25.18 22.67
C GLN A 84 -34.51 25.60 21.99
N GLY A 85 -34.20 24.97 20.86
CA GLY A 85 -33.04 25.32 20.04
C GLY A 85 -33.27 26.57 19.21
N LYS A 86 -32.22 27.06 18.55
CA LYS A 86 -32.37 28.04 17.46
C LYS A 86 -33.25 27.44 16.36
N GLN A 87 -34.09 28.27 15.74
CA GLN A 87 -34.83 27.86 14.56
C GLN A 87 -33.84 27.35 13.50
N SER A 88 -34.15 26.20 12.92
CA SER A 88 -33.38 25.70 11.78
C SER A 88 -33.61 26.63 10.59
N PRO A 89 -32.56 26.93 9.80
CA PRO A 89 -32.73 27.77 8.62
C PRO A 89 -33.74 27.13 7.67
N GLU A 90 -34.63 27.94 7.09
CA GLU A 90 -35.46 27.52 5.96
C GLU A 90 -34.53 27.19 4.79
N LEU A 91 -34.79 26.08 4.11
CA LEU A 91 -33.98 25.62 2.96
C LEU A 91 -34.32 26.39 1.66
N ASP A 92 -35.04 27.50 1.77
CA ASP A 92 -35.74 28.18 0.66
C ASP A 92 -34.81 28.77 -0.42
N ASP A 93 -33.52 28.92 -0.15
CA ASP A 93 -32.52 29.47 -1.09
C ASP A 93 -31.45 28.45 -1.55
N ALA A 94 -31.48 27.19 -1.09
CA ALA A 94 -30.50 26.19 -1.47
C ALA A 94 -30.91 25.48 -2.77
N GLU A 95 -30.07 25.53 -3.81
CA GLU A 95 -30.29 24.73 -5.01
C GLU A 95 -30.34 23.24 -4.62
N PRO A 96 -31.42 22.50 -4.97
CA PRO A 96 -31.54 21.10 -4.61
C PRO A 96 -30.45 20.28 -5.28
N MET A 97 -29.76 19.43 -4.50
CA MET A 97 -28.66 18.59 -4.99
C MET A 97 -29.10 17.64 -6.12
N PHE A 98 -30.37 17.24 -6.10
CA PHE A 98 -31.02 16.42 -7.11
C PHE A 98 -32.56 16.52 -6.97
N GLU A 99 -33.27 16.11 -8.01
CA GLU A 99 -34.74 16.02 -7.98
C GLU A 99 -35.20 14.90 -7.05
N LEU A 100 -36.11 15.25 -6.13
CA LEU A 100 -36.69 14.28 -5.20
C LEU A 100 -37.84 13.51 -5.83
N PRO A 101 -37.99 12.22 -5.49
CA PRO A 101 -39.19 11.46 -5.79
C PRO A 101 -40.47 12.05 -5.22
N LYS A 102 -41.61 11.63 -5.79
CA LYS A 102 -42.92 12.01 -5.27
C LYS A 102 -43.09 11.47 -3.84
N GLY A 103 -43.48 12.35 -2.92
CA GLY A 103 -43.72 12.01 -1.52
C GLY A 103 -42.51 12.20 -0.60
N TRP A 104 -41.33 12.53 -1.15
CA TRP A 104 -40.15 12.92 -0.39
C TRP A 104 -40.13 14.44 -0.16
N THR A 105 -39.37 14.90 0.83
CA THR A 105 -39.15 16.33 1.07
C THR A 105 -37.73 16.61 1.52
N TRP A 106 -37.17 17.73 1.10
CA TRP A 106 -35.96 18.26 1.71
C TRP A 106 -36.29 18.84 3.09
N VAL A 107 -35.44 18.57 4.07
CA VAL A 107 -35.60 19.04 5.44
C VAL A 107 -34.23 19.17 6.11
N SER A 108 -34.09 20.13 7.02
CA SER A 108 -32.85 20.27 7.80
C SER A 108 -32.70 19.13 8.81
N LEU A 109 -31.50 18.59 8.99
CA LEU A 109 -31.24 17.53 9.98
C LEU A 109 -31.65 17.96 11.40
N GLY A 110 -31.51 19.26 11.71
CA GLY A 110 -31.97 19.86 12.96
C GLY A 110 -33.46 19.69 13.25
N GLU A 111 -34.32 19.75 12.23
CA GLU A 111 -35.76 19.52 12.40
C GLU A 111 -36.10 18.08 12.75
N LEU A 112 -35.31 17.12 12.25
CA LEU A 112 -35.49 15.69 12.47
C LEU A 112 -35.01 15.19 13.83
N CYS A 113 -34.32 16.03 14.61
CA CYS A 113 -33.62 15.62 15.81
C CYS A 113 -34.11 16.31 17.08
N SER A 114 -34.05 15.59 18.21
CA SER A 114 -34.26 16.15 19.55
C SER A 114 -32.97 16.69 20.18
N TYR A 115 -31.82 16.19 19.73
CA TYR A 115 -30.51 16.54 20.30
C TYR A 115 -29.43 16.48 19.21
N ILE A 116 -28.69 17.57 19.03
CA ILE A 116 -27.48 17.63 18.20
C ILE A 116 -26.44 18.44 18.95
N GLN A 117 -25.44 17.77 19.53
CA GLN A 117 -24.35 18.44 20.25
C GLN A 117 -23.07 17.62 20.20
N ARG A 118 -21.92 18.32 20.23
CA ARG A 118 -20.64 17.69 20.51
C ARG A 118 -20.61 17.10 21.92
N GLY A 119 -19.88 16.00 22.06
CA GLY A 119 -19.51 15.42 23.34
C GLY A 119 -18.66 16.36 24.19
N LYS A 120 -18.18 15.87 25.32
CA LYS A 120 -17.32 16.66 26.23
C LYS A 120 -15.93 16.04 26.28
N GLY A 121 -14.91 16.88 26.44
CA GLY A 121 -13.54 16.42 26.67
C GLY A 121 -13.45 15.69 28.01
N PRO A 122 -13.19 14.38 28.04
CA PRO A 122 -13.19 13.60 29.28
C PRO A 122 -11.83 13.66 29.99
N ALA A 123 -11.84 13.39 31.29
CA ALA A 123 -10.65 12.90 31.99
C ALA A 123 -10.70 11.37 31.99
N TYR A 124 -9.59 10.72 31.62
CA TYR A 124 -9.53 9.27 31.48
C TYR A 124 -9.13 8.59 32.79
N ALA A 125 -9.73 7.42 33.04
CA ALA A 125 -9.37 6.52 34.14
C ALA A 125 -8.76 5.21 33.57
N GLU A 126 -8.06 4.45 34.42
CA GLU A 126 -7.64 3.09 34.07
C GLU A 126 -8.79 2.08 34.16
N GLN A 127 -9.71 2.28 35.11
CA GLN A 127 -10.92 1.45 35.30
C GLN A 127 -12.08 2.33 35.77
N SER A 128 -13.28 2.08 35.23
CA SER A 128 -14.54 2.75 35.59
C SER A 128 -15.72 1.93 35.06
N GLU A 129 -16.94 2.24 35.47
CA GLU A 129 -18.16 1.63 34.91
C GLU A 129 -18.51 2.20 33.52
N HIS A 130 -18.07 3.44 33.25
CA HIS A 130 -18.46 4.19 32.06
C HIS A 130 -17.30 4.39 31.08
N LYS A 131 -17.59 4.29 29.78
CA LYS A 131 -16.62 4.48 28.70
C LYS A 131 -16.94 5.69 27.84
N VAL A 132 -15.89 6.32 27.33
CA VAL A 132 -15.99 7.41 26.36
C VAL A 132 -15.73 6.89 24.96
N ILE A 133 -16.65 7.25 24.07
CA ILE A 133 -16.57 7.03 22.63
C ILE A 133 -15.79 8.19 22.01
N SER A 134 -14.55 7.91 21.65
CA SER A 134 -13.68 8.84 20.91
C SER A 134 -13.85 8.66 19.40
N GLN A 135 -13.28 9.58 18.61
CA GLN A 135 -13.32 9.51 17.14
C GLN A 135 -12.76 8.20 16.55
N LYS A 136 -11.90 7.48 17.29
CA LYS A 136 -11.33 6.18 16.88
C LYS A 136 -12.34 5.05 16.97
N CYS A 137 -13.38 5.20 17.78
CA CYS A 137 -14.44 4.20 17.95
C CYS A 137 -15.44 4.25 16.79
N VAL A 138 -15.62 5.42 16.17
CA VAL A 138 -16.58 5.63 15.08
C VAL A 138 -15.98 5.14 13.76
N ARG A 139 -16.55 4.07 13.18
CA ARG A 139 -16.11 3.46 11.91
C ARG A 139 -17.25 3.41 10.90
N TRP A 140 -16.90 3.34 9.62
CA TRP A 140 -17.88 3.22 8.53
C TRP A 140 -18.68 1.94 8.53
N TYR A 141 -18.18 0.88 9.19
CA TYR A 141 -18.89 -0.38 9.34
C TYR A 141 -19.66 -0.48 10.67
N GLY A 142 -19.54 0.51 11.58
CA GLY A 142 -20.20 0.49 12.88
C GLY A 142 -19.39 1.10 14.01
N LEU A 143 -19.85 0.87 15.24
CA LEU A 143 -19.20 1.34 16.46
C LEU A 143 -18.21 0.28 16.99
N ASP A 144 -16.92 0.59 17.01
CA ASP A 144 -15.86 -0.23 17.59
C ASP A 144 -15.52 0.26 19.00
N LEU A 145 -15.76 -0.57 20.01
CA LEU A 145 -15.49 -0.23 21.42
C LEU A 145 -14.07 -0.59 21.87
N ALA A 146 -13.26 -1.29 21.07
CA ALA A 146 -11.89 -1.64 21.45
C ALA A 146 -11.02 -0.41 21.80
N PRO A 147 -11.07 0.72 21.07
CA PRO A 147 -10.34 1.93 21.44
C PRO A 147 -11.02 2.80 22.49
N ALA A 148 -12.19 2.41 23.01
CA ALA A 148 -12.92 3.18 24.02
C ALA A 148 -12.19 3.13 25.38
N ARG A 149 -12.12 4.27 26.06
CA ARG A 149 -11.42 4.41 27.35
C ARG A 149 -12.40 4.74 28.47
N PHE A 150 -12.04 4.38 29.69
CA PHE A 150 -12.83 4.70 30.87
C PHE A 150 -12.78 6.19 31.21
N VAL A 151 -13.88 6.73 31.73
CA VAL A 151 -13.98 8.12 32.23
C VAL A 151 -13.92 8.16 33.75
N THR A 152 -13.26 9.17 34.32
CA THR A 152 -13.24 9.32 35.78
C THR A 152 -14.62 9.73 36.33
N PRO A 153 -15.00 9.30 37.54
CA PRO A 153 -16.27 9.69 38.16
C PRO A 153 -16.45 11.22 38.28
N GLU A 154 -15.38 11.96 38.54
CA GLU A 154 -15.42 13.43 38.67
C GLU A 154 -15.68 14.12 37.33
N SER A 155 -15.16 13.56 36.24
CA SER A 155 -15.46 14.03 34.89
C SER A 155 -16.91 13.69 34.53
N LEU A 156 -17.35 12.47 34.85
CA LEU A 156 -18.70 11.99 34.57
C LEU A 156 -19.79 12.78 35.31
N ALA A 157 -19.54 13.22 36.55
CA ALA A 157 -20.48 14.04 37.33
C ALA A 157 -20.88 15.36 36.62
N LYS A 158 -20.12 15.80 35.60
CA LYS A 158 -20.43 16.97 34.78
C LYS A 158 -21.36 16.68 33.60
N TYR A 159 -21.72 15.42 33.37
CA TYR A 159 -22.57 15.01 32.25
C TYR A 159 -24.03 15.00 32.69
N GLU A 160 -24.85 15.79 32.00
CA GLU A 160 -26.29 15.75 32.17
C GLU A 160 -26.85 14.42 31.62
N PRO A 161 -27.96 13.88 32.17
CA PRO A 161 -28.53 12.60 31.71
C PRO A 161 -28.80 12.51 30.20
N ILE A 162 -29.09 13.65 29.55
CA ILE A 162 -29.32 13.72 28.09
C ILE A 162 -28.07 13.39 27.26
N ARG A 163 -26.87 13.51 27.83
CA ARG A 163 -25.57 13.31 27.16
C ARG A 163 -25.10 11.86 27.12
N PHE A 164 -25.77 10.98 27.84
CA PHE A 164 -25.53 9.55 27.73
C PHE A 164 -26.07 9.07 26.39
N LEU A 165 -25.27 8.26 25.72
CA LEU A 165 -25.61 7.68 24.43
C LEU A 165 -26.73 6.66 24.60
N ARG A 166 -27.62 6.62 23.62
CA ARG A 166 -28.76 5.71 23.56
C ARG A 166 -28.74 4.96 22.24
N ALA A 167 -29.41 3.82 22.21
CA ALA A 167 -29.66 3.12 20.96
C ALA A 167 -30.31 4.04 19.93
N GLY A 168 -29.81 3.98 18.69
CA GLY A 168 -30.27 4.83 17.60
C GLY A 168 -29.66 6.23 17.59
N ASP A 169 -28.83 6.62 18.56
CA ASP A 169 -28.01 7.83 18.42
C ASP A 169 -27.03 7.66 17.25
N LEU A 170 -26.94 8.68 16.41
CA LEU A 170 -25.94 8.76 15.36
C LEU A 170 -24.73 9.53 15.87
N LEU A 171 -23.55 8.92 15.75
CA LEU A 171 -22.28 9.47 16.15
C LEU A 171 -21.55 9.95 14.90
N TRP A 172 -21.18 11.22 14.86
CA TRP A 172 -20.52 11.84 13.70
C TRP A 172 -19.22 12.54 14.10
N ASN A 173 -18.10 12.04 13.58
CA ASN A 173 -16.79 12.63 13.84
C ASN A 173 -16.72 14.05 13.30
N SER A 174 -16.40 14.97 14.20
CA SER A 174 -16.41 16.41 13.96
C SER A 174 -15.04 16.97 13.65
N THR A 175 -13.98 16.20 13.89
CA THR A 175 -12.58 16.62 13.73
C THR A 175 -11.69 15.42 13.37
N GLY A 176 -10.46 15.70 12.93
CA GLY A 176 -9.39 14.73 12.81
C GLY A 176 -9.00 14.40 11.37
N THR A 177 -7.69 14.37 11.11
CA THR A 177 -7.12 14.07 9.79
C THR A 177 -7.47 12.64 9.37
N GLY A 178 -8.28 12.50 8.30
CA GLY A 178 -8.75 11.21 7.79
C GLY A 178 -9.85 10.54 8.62
N THR A 179 -10.36 11.18 9.68
CA THR A 179 -11.49 10.67 10.49
C THR A 179 -12.70 11.59 10.48
N ILE A 180 -12.55 12.85 10.05
CA ILE A 180 -13.67 13.76 9.81
C ILE A 180 -14.68 13.11 8.86
N GLY A 181 -15.97 13.36 9.08
CA GLY A 181 -17.02 12.83 8.22
C GLY A 181 -17.49 11.41 8.58
N ARG A 182 -16.66 10.60 9.26
CA ARG A 182 -17.05 9.25 9.70
C ARG A 182 -18.26 9.29 10.63
N ALA A 183 -19.23 8.43 10.35
CA ALA A 183 -20.40 8.26 11.20
C ALA A 183 -20.75 6.79 11.42
N CYS A 184 -21.47 6.53 12.51
CA CYS A 184 -22.09 5.23 12.81
C CYS A 184 -23.31 5.42 13.71
N VAL A 185 -24.15 4.38 13.82
CA VAL A 185 -25.30 4.36 14.74
C VAL A 185 -24.94 3.56 15.98
N VAL A 186 -25.35 4.02 17.15
CA VAL A 186 -25.27 3.26 18.40
C VAL A 186 -26.26 2.09 18.31
N PRO A 187 -25.78 0.84 18.35
CA PRO A 187 -26.60 -0.33 18.16
C PRO A 187 -27.47 -0.60 19.39
N THR A 188 -28.57 -1.34 19.22
CA THR A 188 -29.58 -1.57 20.26
C THR A 188 -29.04 -2.31 21.48
N GLU A 189 -28.04 -3.17 21.30
CA GLU A 189 -27.39 -3.93 22.37
C GLU A 189 -26.57 -3.04 23.32
N LEU A 190 -26.30 -1.80 22.93
CA LEU A 190 -25.56 -0.81 23.73
C LEU A 190 -26.47 0.26 24.33
N ASP A 191 -27.79 0.07 24.31
CA ASP A 191 -28.71 0.98 24.98
C ASP A 191 -28.45 1.01 26.49
N ASP A 192 -28.47 2.21 27.07
CA ASP A 192 -28.16 2.46 28.48
C ASP A 192 -26.84 1.83 29.00
N ALA A 193 -25.90 1.50 28.11
CA ALA A 193 -24.58 0.96 28.45
C ALA A 193 -23.65 1.98 29.14
N GLY A 194 -24.18 3.13 29.58
CA GLY A 194 -23.43 4.15 30.29
C GLY A 194 -22.36 4.83 29.44
N LEU A 195 -22.52 4.86 28.11
CA LEU A 195 -21.54 5.43 27.19
C LEU A 195 -21.73 6.94 27.06
N VAL A 196 -20.63 7.68 26.92
CA VAL A 196 -20.63 9.13 26.64
C VAL A 196 -19.72 9.44 25.46
N ALA A 197 -19.99 10.52 24.74
CA ALA A 197 -19.16 10.94 23.60
C ALA A 197 -18.08 11.95 23.99
N ASP A 198 -16.91 11.81 23.36
CA ASP A 198 -15.80 12.78 23.41
C ASP A 198 -16.11 14.07 22.62
N SER A 199 -15.38 15.16 22.87
CA SER A 199 -15.55 16.46 22.20
C SER A 199 -15.37 16.43 20.68
N HIS A 200 -14.69 15.39 20.17
CA HIS A 200 -14.45 15.18 18.75
C HIS A 200 -15.60 14.44 18.02
N VAL A 201 -16.64 14.04 18.76
CA VAL A 201 -17.80 13.31 18.22
C VAL A 201 -19.07 14.13 18.49
N THR A 202 -19.83 14.42 17.43
CA THR A 202 -21.17 15.00 17.52
C THR A 202 -22.19 13.89 17.64
N VAL A 203 -23.04 13.99 18.66
CA VAL A 203 -24.16 13.09 18.88
C VAL A 203 -25.40 13.72 18.27
N VAL A 204 -26.04 12.98 17.38
CA VAL A 204 -27.28 13.32 16.69
C VAL A 204 -28.34 12.31 17.14
N ARG A 205 -29.44 12.78 17.75
CA ARG A 205 -30.54 11.94 18.24
C ARG A 205 -31.80 12.19 17.41
N PRO A 206 -32.10 11.33 16.42
CA PRO A 206 -33.28 11.45 15.57
C PRO A 206 -34.58 11.20 16.35
N LEU A 207 -35.68 11.78 15.88
CA LEU A 207 -37.04 11.55 16.39
C LEU A 207 -37.86 10.86 15.31
N GLU A 208 -38.38 9.65 15.59
CA GLU A 208 -39.30 8.93 14.69
C GLU A 208 -38.77 8.67 13.26
N VAL A 209 -37.49 8.93 13.01
CA VAL A 209 -36.75 8.65 11.76
C VAL A 209 -35.84 7.46 11.96
N ASN A 210 -35.65 6.65 10.93
CA ASN A 210 -34.70 5.56 10.94
C ASN A 210 -33.26 6.09 10.96
N SER A 211 -32.57 5.94 12.09
CA SER A 211 -31.18 6.40 12.26
C SER A 211 -30.20 5.77 11.27
N VAL A 212 -30.44 4.54 10.84
CA VAL A 212 -29.59 3.87 9.84
C VAL A 212 -29.75 4.52 8.47
N PHE A 213 -30.96 4.97 8.10
CA PHE A 213 -31.14 5.75 6.87
C PHE A 213 -30.34 7.05 6.89
N LEU A 214 -30.41 7.81 8.00
CA LEU A 214 -29.61 9.03 8.16
C LEU A 214 -28.11 8.74 8.11
N TRP A 215 -27.69 7.60 8.65
CA TRP A 215 -26.31 7.14 8.52
C TRP A 215 -25.92 6.85 7.07
N ARG A 216 -26.77 6.18 6.27
CA ARG A 216 -26.54 5.99 4.82
C ARG A 216 -26.48 7.31 4.06
N TRP A 217 -27.31 8.30 4.42
CA TRP A 217 -27.24 9.64 3.85
C TRP A 217 -25.89 10.31 4.12
N ILE A 218 -25.43 10.27 5.37
CA ILE A 218 -24.12 10.85 5.75
C ILE A 218 -22.98 10.13 5.05
N GLN A 219 -23.08 8.82 4.85
CA GLN A 219 -22.08 8.03 4.11
C GLN A 219 -22.08 8.30 2.60
N SER A 220 -23.13 8.91 2.05
CA SER A 220 -23.25 9.09 0.61
C SER A 220 -22.19 10.06 0.06
N PRO A 221 -21.80 9.91 -1.23
CA PRO A 221 -20.86 10.83 -1.88
C PRO A 221 -21.30 12.30 -1.80
N PHE A 222 -22.61 12.58 -1.79
CA PHE A 222 -23.14 13.94 -1.69
C PHE A 222 -22.66 14.67 -0.43
N VAL A 223 -22.71 13.99 0.72
CA VAL A 223 -22.29 14.57 2.00
C VAL A 223 -20.77 14.52 2.14
N GLN A 224 -20.12 13.44 1.70
CA GLN A 224 -18.65 13.31 1.85
C GLN A 224 -17.89 14.33 1.00
N ILE A 225 -18.31 14.58 -0.24
CA ILE A 225 -17.70 15.59 -1.12
C ILE A 225 -17.83 17.00 -0.52
N GLU A 226 -18.97 17.32 0.11
CA GLU A 226 -19.18 18.61 0.79
C GLU A 226 -18.20 18.81 1.97
N ILE A 227 -17.99 17.76 2.77
CA ILE A 227 -17.05 17.77 3.91
C ILE A 227 -15.61 17.90 3.42
N GLU A 228 -15.24 17.17 2.36
CA GLU A 228 -13.90 17.23 1.75
C GLU A 228 -13.63 18.57 1.06
N GLY A 229 -14.61 19.15 0.36
CA GLY A 229 -14.50 20.48 -0.26
C GLY A 229 -14.31 21.58 0.79
N SER A 230 -14.91 21.42 1.96
CA SER A 230 -14.72 22.30 3.12
C SER A 230 -13.35 22.10 3.81
N ALA A 231 -12.60 21.07 3.43
CA ALA A 231 -11.34 20.68 4.06
C ALA A 231 -10.08 21.37 3.49
N SER A 232 -10.14 22.00 2.32
CA SER A 232 -8.95 22.58 1.67
C SER A 232 -8.63 24.00 2.19
N GLY A 233 -7.95 24.09 3.34
CA GLY A 233 -7.47 25.35 3.93
C GLY A 233 -6.09 25.22 4.59
N THR A 234 -5.36 26.35 4.70
CA THR A 234 -3.92 26.46 5.06
C THR A 234 -3.53 26.04 6.50
N THR A 235 -4.47 25.56 7.33
CA THR A 235 -4.25 25.34 8.78
C THR A 235 -4.33 23.89 9.27
N ASN A 236 -4.45 22.87 8.39
CA ASN A 236 -4.45 21.43 8.76
C ASN A 236 -5.44 20.98 9.86
N GLN A 237 -6.34 21.85 10.32
CA GLN A 237 -7.42 21.55 11.26
C GLN A 237 -8.73 21.98 10.64
N ILE A 238 -9.44 20.99 10.11
CA ILE A 238 -10.78 21.14 9.57
C ILE A 238 -11.71 20.55 10.61
N GLU A 239 -12.67 21.35 11.05
CA GLU A 239 -13.67 20.93 12.01
C GLU A 239 -15.06 21.09 11.41
N LEU A 240 -15.84 20.00 11.42
CA LEU A 240 -17.26 20.03 11.12
C LEU A 240 -17.97 20.68 12.32
N ASN A 241 -18.36 21.95 12.16
CA ASN A 241 -19.02 22.70 13.21
C ASN A 241 -20.46 22.18 13.42
N THR A 242 -20.99 22.33 14.65
CA THR A 242 -22.34 21.83 14.97
C THR A 242 -23.43 22.52 14.17
N SER A 243 -23.25 23.79 13.77
CA SER A 243 -24.22 24.51 12.94
C SER A 243 -24.38 23.87 11.55
N THR A 244 -23.29 23.43 10.93
CA THR A 244 -23.28 22.71 9.65
C THR A 244 -24.02 21.38 9.78
N VAL A 245 -23.78 20.63 10.87
CA VAL A 245 -24.54 19.40 11.15
C VAL A 245 -26.03 19.69 11.30
N VAL A 246 -26.41 20.76 12.02
CA VAL A 246 -27.81 21.13 12.21
C VAL A 246 -28.49 21.56 10.89
N SER A 247 -27.77 22.28 10.03
CA SER A 247 -28.29 22.78 8.75
C SER A 247 -28.17 21.78 7.61
N GLN A 248 -27.56 20.61 7.82
CA GLN A 248 -27.37 19.62 6.75
C GLN A 248 -28.72 19.29 6.10
N PRO A 249 -28.90 19.50 4.79
CA PRO A 249 -30.11 19.10 4.09
C PRO A 249 -30.20 17.57 4.06
N VAL A 250 -31.39 17.05 4.30
CA VAL A 250 -31.69 15.60 4.29
C VAL A 250 -32.83 15.36 3.30
N PRO A 251 -32.66 14.43 2.34
CA PRO A 251 -33.75 13.99 1.50
C PRO A 251 -34.58 13.01 2.33
N LEU A 252 -35.71 13.45 2.90
CA LEU A 252 -36.52 12.62 3.79
C LEU A 252 -37.58 11.83 2.99
N PRO A 253 -37.49 10.48 2.94
CA PRO A 253 -38.57 9.65 2.44
C PRO A 253 -39.61 9.29 3.51
N PRO A 254 -40.78 8.77 3.09
CA PRO A 254 -41.71 8.05 3.96
C PRO A 254 -41.02 7.07 4.91
N LEU A 255 -41.51 6.94 6.14
CA LEU A 255 -40.89 6.09 7.16
C LEU A 255 -40.80 4.61 6.74
N ALA A 256 -41.86 4.10 6.10
CA ALA A 256 -41.89 2.74 5.57
C ALA A 256 -40.84 2.54 4.47
N GLU A 257 -40.60 3.57 3.63
CA GLU A 257 -39.60 3.54 2.58
C GLU A 257 -38.18 3.59 3.15
N GLN A 258 -37.92 4.36 4.22
CA GLN A 258 -36.62 4.38 4.91
C GLN A 258 -36.17 2.95 5.29
N ALA A 259 -37.09 2.16 5.88
CA ALA A 259 -36.80 0.78 6.25
C ALA A 259 -36.51 -0.11 5.05
N ARG A 260 -37.24 0.05 3.94
CA ARG A 260 -36.99 -0.69 2.69
C ARG A 260 -35.65 -0.32 2.06
N ILE A 261 -35.29 0.96 2.06
CA ILE A 261 -33.99 1.45 1.57
C ILE A 261 -32.87 0.83 2.40
N VAL A 262 -32.94 0.94 3.73
CA VAL A 262 -31.91 0.39 4.63
C VAL A 262 -31.72 -1.11 4.40
N ALA A 263 -32.81 -1.88 4.39
CA ALA A 263 -32.75 -3.32 4.16
C ALA A 263 -32.09 -3.67 2.82
N ARG A 264 -32.38 -2.89 1.76
CA ARG A 264 -31.79 -3.10 0.44
C ARG A 264 -30.32 -2.73 0.37
N VAL A 265 -29.93 -1.60 0.97
CA VAL A 265 -28.52 -1.19 1.05
C VAL A 265 -27.72 -2.23 1.81
N ASP A 266 -28.20 -2.70 2.96
CA ASP A 266 -27.50 -3.70 3.77
C ASP A 266 -27.33 -5.03 3.04
N GLU A 267 -28.31 -5.41 2.22
CA GLU A 267 -28.21 -6.58 1.35
C GLU A 267 -27.13 -6.43 0.29
N LEU A 268 -27.10 -5.30 -0.42
CA LEU A 268 -26.11 -5.04 -1.47
C LEU A 268 -24.71 -4.80 -0.93
N MET A 269 -24.58 -4.20 0.25
CA MET A 269 -23.28 -4.03 0.92
C MET A 269 -22.68 -5.38 1.31
N ARG A 270 -23.49 -6.35 1.74
CA ARG A 270 -23.02 -7.72 1.99
C ARG A 270 -22.53 -8.42 0.71
N LEU A 271 -23.17 -8.18 -0.42
CA LEU A 271 -22.69 -8.66 -1.71
C LEU A 271 -21.34 -8.02 -2.07
N CYS A 272 -21.17 -6.71 -1.86
CA CYS A 272 -19.88 -6.04 -2.03
C CYS A 272 -18.79 -6.65 -1.13
N ASP A 273 -19.10 -6.92 0.15
CA ASP A 273 -18.17 -7.57 1.08
C ASP A 273 -17.76 -8.96 0.59
N ALA A 274 -18.72 -9.74 0.07
CA ALA A 274 -18.46 -11.08 -0.47
C ALA A 274 -17.58 -11.03 -1.72
N LEU A 275 -17.82 -10.08 -2.63
CA LEU A 275 -17.01 -9.89 -3.84
C LEU A 275 -15.56 -9.49 -3.48
N GLU A 276 -15.40 -8.58 -2.52
CA GLU A 276 -14.08 -8.15 -2.04
C GLU A 276 -13.33 -9.28 -1.32
N ALA A 277 -14.02 -10.09 -0.51
CA ALA A 277 -13.45 -11.29 0.10
C ALA A 277 -13.02 -12.33 -0.95
N LYS A 278 -13.84 -12.56 -1.98
CA LYS A 278 -13.51 -13.45 -3.10
C LYS A 278 -12.26 -12.98 -3.84
N GLY A 279 -12.18 -11.70 -4.20
CA GLY A 279 -11.01 -11.14 -4.89
C GLY A 279 -9.72 -11.25 -4.09
N ARG A 280 -9.78 -11.06 -2.76
CA ARG A 280 -8.63 -11.29 -1.86
C ARG A 280 -8.19 -12.76 -1.86
N LEU A 281 -9.13 -13.68 -1.75
CA LEU A 281 -8.83 -15.12 -1.76
C LEU A 281 -8.20 -15.56 -3.10
N GLU A 282 -8.74 -15.07 -4.23
CA GLU A 282 -8.19 -15.34 -5.56
C GLU A 282 -6.75 -14.82 -5.69
N ALA A 283 -6.46 -13.60 -5.21
CA ALA A 283 -5.12 -13.04 -5.21
C ALA A 283 -4.14 -13.85 -4.34
N GLU A 284 -4.56 -14.30 -3.15
CA GLU A 284 -3.74 -15.16 -2.30
C GLU A 284 -3.46 -16.53 -2.94
N GLN A 285 -4.47 -17.16 -3.54
CA GLN A 285 -4.32 -18.44 -4.24
C GLN A 285 -3.40 -18.32 -5.45
N HIS A 286 -3.57 -17.27 -6.25
CA HIS A 286 -2.72 -16.96 -7.38
C HIS A 286 -1.26 -16.79 -6.93
N ALA A 287 -1.00 -15.98 -5.89
CA ALA A 287 0.35 -15.76 -5.38
C ALA A 287 1.03 -17.05 -4.89
N ARG A 288 0.27 -17.94 -4.22
CA ARG A 288 0.77 -19.26 -3.78
C ARG A 288 1.09 -20.17 -4.96
N LEU A 289 0.20 -20.24 -5.95
CA LEU A 289 0.41 -21.05 -7.15
C LEU A 289 1.63 -20.56 -7.94
N LEU A 290 1.72 -19.26 -8.19
CA LEU A 290 2.84 -18.66 -8.88
C LEU A 290 4.15 -18.94 -8.15
N GLY A 291 4.19 -18.69 -6.83
CA GLY A 291 5.37 -18.96 -6.02
C GLY A 291 5.82 -20.42 -6.08
N ALA A 292 4.88 -21.36 -6.03
CA ALA A 292 5.19 -22.79 -6.16
C ALA A 292 5.75 -23.14 -7.54
N LEU A 293 5.14 -22.63 -8.63
CA LEU A 293 5.60 -22.91 -9.99
C LEU A 293 6.98 -22.31 -10.27
N LEU A 294 7.23 -21.08 -9.81
CA LEU A 294 8.54 -20.43 -9.95
C LEU A 294 9.61 -21.12 -9.09
N ALA A 295 9.27 -21.59 -7.88
CA ALA A 295 10.20 -22.37 -7.06
C ALA A 295 10.61 -23.69 -7.74
N MET A 296 9.67 -24.40 -8.39
CA MET A 296 10.01 -25.60 -9.16
C MET A 296 11.01 -25.32 -10.29
N LEU A 297 10.95 -24.14 -10.93
CA LEU A 297 11.97 -23.76 -11.92
C LEU A 297 13.35 -23.67 -11.28
N THR A 298 13.46 -23.01 -10.13
CA THR A 298 14.76 -22.84 -9.46
C THR A 298 15.29 -24.12 -8.83
N ASP A 299 14.42 -25.06 -8.46
CA ASP A 299 14.77 -26.35 -7.85
C ASP A 299 14.99 -27.46 -8.89
N SER A 300 14.84 -27.15 -10.18
CA SER A 300 15.09 -28.10 -11.26
C SER A 300 16.55 -28.56 -11.24
N SER A 301 16.76 -29.88 -11.20
CA SER A 301 18.09 -30.48 -11.08
C SER A 301 18.64 -30.96 -12.42
N THR A 302 17.79 -31.08 -13.44
CA THR A 302 18.16 -31.50 -14.80
C THR A 302 17.61 -30.53 -15.87
N PRO A 303 18.25 -30.43 -17.05
CA PRO A 303 17.73 -29.65 -18.17
C PRO A 303 16.31 -30.08 -18.61
N GLU A 304 16.00 -31.38 -18.55
CA GLU A 304 14.69 -31.93 -18.90
C GLU A 304 13.61 -31.49 -17.90
N GLU A 305 13.90 -31.55 -16.60
CA GLU A 305 13.00 -31.04 -15.55
C GLU A 305 12.76 -29.54 -15.71
N LEU A 306 13.81 -28.76 -15.96
CA LEU A 306 13.70 -27.32 -16.18
C LEU A 306 12.82 -27.02 -17.39
N ALA A 307 13.05 -27.70 -18.52
CA ALA A 307 12.24 -27.53 -19.72
C ALA A 307 10.77 -27.89 -19.48
N ALA A 308 10.50 -28.99 -18.77
CA ALA A 308 9.13 -29.40 -18.42
C ALA A 308 8.44 -28.39 -17.46
N ASN A 309 9.16 -27.89 -16.45
CA ASN A 309 8.65 -26.88 -15.53
C ASN A 309 8.39 -25.55 -16.25
N TRP A 310 9.28 -25.16 -17.17
CA TRP A 310 9.09 -23.96 -17.99
C TRP A 310 7.89 -24.09 -18.91
N GLN A 311 7.69 -25.26 -19.53
CA GLN A 311 6.51 -25.51 -20.36
C GLN A 311 5.22 -25.36 -19.56
N ARG A 312 5.16 -25.84 -18.31
CA ARG A 312 3.99 -25.64 -17.43
C ARG A 312 3.69 -24.16 -17.17
N VAL A 313 4.73 -23.35 -16.96
CA VAL A 313 4.58 -21.90 -16.78
C VAL A 313 4.11 -21.25 -18.09
N ALA A 314 4.70 -21.63 -19.22
CA ALA A 314 4.34 -21.11 -20.54
C ALA A 314 2.89 -21.45 -20.93
N ASP A 315 2.44 -22.68 -20.67
CA ASP A 315 1.07 -23.13 -20.95
C ASP A 315 0.02 -22.35 -20.14
N ASN A 316 0.41 -21.73 -19.02
CA ASN A 316 -0.46 -20.96 -18.14
C ASN A 316 -0.03 -19.48 -18.04
N PHE A 317 0.77 -18.98 -18.99
CA PHE A 317 1.43 -17.67 -18.89
C PHE A 317 0.45 -16.53 -18.63
N ASP A 318 -0.64 -16.47 -19.40
CA ASP A 318 -1.65 -15.40 -19.30
C ASP A 318 -2.41 -15.42 -17.97
N LEU A 319 -2.55 -16.60 -17.35
CA LEU A 319 -3.18 -16.77 -16.04
C LEU A 319 -2.21 -16.38 -14.90
N LEU A 320 -0.93 -16.67 -15.08
CA LEU A 320 0.10 -16.49 -14.05
C LEU A 320 0.66 -15.08 -14.01
N LEU A 321 0.64 -14.35 -15.12
CA LEU A 321 1.25 -13.02 -15.25
C LEU A 321 0.21 -11.95 -15.60
N ASP A 322 -0.95 -12.02 -14.95
CA ASP A 322 -2.06 -11.07 -15.09
C ASP A 322 -1.92 -9.83 -14.19
N ARG A 323 -0.87 -9.77 -13.35
CA ARG A 323 -0.65 -8.74 -12.33
C ARG A 323 0.81 -8.26 -12.29
N PRO A 324 1.08 -6.98 -11.96
CA PRO A 324 2.44 -6.44 -11.89
C PRO A 324 3.37 -7.21 -10.94
N GLU A 325 2.89 -7.59 -9.76
CA GLU A 325 3.66 -8.29 -8.73
C GLU A 325 4.11 -9.68 -9.20
N ALA A 326 3.32 -10.33 -10.06
CA ALA A 326 3.66 -11.60 -10.66
C ALA A 326 4.82 -11.48 -11.66
N VAL A 327 4.87 -10.37 -12.40
CA VAL A 327 5.99 -10.06 -13.30
C VAL A 327 7.27 -9.79 -12.51
N ASP A 328 7.17 -9.16 -11.33
CA ASP A 328 8.30 -8.94 -10.44
C ASP A 328 8.86 -10.28 -9.92
N ALA A 329 7.99 -11.19 -9.47
CA ALA A 329 8.39 -12.53 -9.05
C ALA A 329 9.06 -13.33 -10.19
N LEU A 330 8.56 -13.19 -11.42
CA LEU A 330 9.19 -13.79 -12.60
C LEU A 330 10.59 -13.20 -12.86
N GLU A 331 10.75 -11.88 -12.78
CA GLU A 331 12.05 -11.23 -12.97
C GLU A 331 13.07 -11.69 -11.92
N GLU A 332 12.66 -11.79 -10.64
CA GLU A 332 13.50 -12.36 -9.58
C GLU A 332 13.89 -13.81 -9.88
N THR A 333 12.96 -14.62 -10.38
CA THR A 333 13.21 -16.01 -10.77
C THR A 333 14.18 -16.10 -11.94
N ILE A 334 14.06 -15.24 -12.95
CA ILE A 334 15.01 -15.15 -14.08
C ILE A 334 16.42 -14.87 -13.57
N LEU A 335 16.57 -13.97 -12.60
CA LEU A 335 17.88 -13.70 -11.98
C LEU A 335 18.42 -14.89 -11.21
N LEU A 336 17.56 -15.63 -10.49
CA LEU A 336 17.97 -16.87 -9.82
C LEU A 336 18.43 -17.94 -10.82
N LEU A 337 17.69 -18.14 -11.91
CA LEU A 337 18.09 -19.06 -12.98
C LEU A 337 19.41 -18.63 -13.62
N ALA A 338 19.63 -17.32 -13.80
CA ALA A 338 20.87 -16.77 -14.32
C ALA A 338 22.07 -17.10 -13.44
N VAL A 339 21.98 -16.89 -12.12
CA VAL A 339 23.10 -17.12 -11.19
C VAL A 339 23.32 -18.59 -10.85
N ARG A 340 22.33 -19.46 -11.12
CA ARG A 340 22.45 -20.92 -11.00
C ARG A 340 22.94 -21.60 -12.28
N GLY A 341 23.16 -20.85 -13.36
CA GLY A 341 23.61 -21.37 -14.65
C GLY A 341 22.56 -22.21 -15.39
N LEU A 342 21.29 -21.90 -15.14
CA LEU A 342 20.13 -22.57 -15.74
C LEU A 342 19.49 -21.75 -16.87
N LEU A 343 19.92 -20.50 -17.07
CA LEU A 343 19.28 -19.59 -18.03
C LEU A 343 19.79 -19.72 -19.47
N VAL A 344 21.04 -20.13 -19.65
CA VAL A 344 21.68 -20.26 -20.97
C VAL A 344 22.35 -21.62 -21.11
N THR A 345 22.53 -22.09 -22.34
CA THR A 345 23.21 -23.37 -22.63
C THR A 345 24.70 -23.27 -22.34
N GLN A 346 25.21 -24.19 -21.53
CA GLN A 346 26.65 -24.29 -21.23
C GLN A 346 27.43 -24.81 -22.43
N ASP A 347 28.68 -24.38 -22.57
CA ASP A 347 29.61 -24.84 -23.60
C ASP A 347 30.86 -25.42 -22.93
N GLU A 348 31.01 -26.75 -22.97
CA GLU A 348 32.11 -27.48 -22.33
C GLU A 348 33.49 -27.19 -22.98
N THR A 349 33.52 -26.56 -24.16
CA THR A 349 34.75 -26.18 -24.84
C THR A 349 35.30 -24.83 -24.37
N GLU A 350 34.49 -24.03 -23.67
CA GLU A 350 34.91 -22.74 -23.12
C GLU A 350 35.91 -22.94 -21.97
N GLU A 351 36.83 -21.99 -21.82
CA GLU A 351 37.80 -22.03 -20.72
C GLU A 351 37.08 -21.94 -19.36
N PRO A 352 37.29 -22.91 -18.45
CA PRO A 352 36.64 -22.91 -17.14
C PRO A 352 36.96 -21.65 -16.33
N ALA A 353 35.98 -21.15 -15.56
CA ALA A 353 36.10 -19.95 -14.74
C ALA A 353 37.27 -19.98 -13.74
N ILE A 354 37.68 -21.18 -13.31
CA ILE A 354 38.81 -21.37 -12.41
C ILE A 354 40.12 -20.86 -13.01
N GLU A 355 40.29 -20.89 -14.34
CA GLU A 355 41.50 -20.37 -15.00
C GLU A 355 41.57 -18.85 -14.95
N SER A 356 40.46 -18.14 -15.15
CA SER A 356 40.39 -16.68 -14.96
C SER A 356 40.74 -16.29 -13.51
N LEU A 357 40.23 -17.05 -12.53
CA LEU A 357 40.59 -16.84 -11.12
C LEU A 357 42.08 -17.12 -10.85
N ARG A 358 42.66 -18.16 -11.46
CA ARG A 358 44.10 -18.46 -11.36
C ARG A 358 44.94 -17.34 -11.96
N ARG A 359 44.57 -16.83 -13.15
CA ARG A 359 45.25 -15.71 -13.81
C ARG A 359 45.25 -14.46 -12.94
N LEU A 360 44.10 -14.09 -12.37
CA LEU A 360 44.00 -12.94 -11.48
C LEU A 360 44.82 -13.13 -10.20
N ARG A 361 44.77 -14.31 -9.58
CA ARG A 361 45.60 -14.62 -8.40
C ARG A 361 47.09 -14.52 -8.71
N ALA A 362 47.53 -14.99 -9.87
CA ALA A 362 48.91 -14.86 -10.31
C ALA A 362 49.31 -13.40 -10.57
N GLN A 363 48.41 -12.59 -11.17
CA GLN A 363 48.64 -11.16 -11.36
C GLN A 363 48.78 -10.44 -10.01
N ARG A 364 47.87 -10.71 -9.06
CA ARG A 364 47.94 -10.19 -7.70
C ARG A 364 49.25 -10.55 -7.03
N ALA A 365 49.68 -11.81 -7.09
CA ALA A 365 50.95 -12.24 -6.51
C ALA A 365 52.16 -11.51 -7.12
N LYS A 366 52.17 -11.27 -8.43
CA LYS A 366 53.23 -10.52 -9.12
C LYS A 366 53.25 -9.05 -8.68
N GLU A 367 52.10 -8.39 -8.63
CA GLU A 367 52.00 -6.99 -8.22
C GLU A 367 52.24 -6.79 -6.72
N GLU A 368 51.82 -7.76 -5.90
CA GLU A 368 52.18 -7.83 -4.49
C GLU A 368 53.68 -8.05 -4.31
N GLN A 369 54.35 -8.91 -5.08
CA GLN A 369 55.80 -9.06 -5.01
C GLN A 369 56.54 -7.79 -5.49
N ALA A 370 56.04 -7.14 -6.54
CA ALA A 370 56.58 -5.87 -7.02
C ALA A 370 56.41 -4.73 -5.99
N SER A 371 55.36 -4.77 -5.17
CA SER A 371 55.09 -3.80 -4.09
C SER A 371 55.69 -4.18 -2.74
N ARG A 372 55.90 -5.48 -2.46
CA ARG A 372 56.43 -6.06 -1.20
C ARG A 372 57.95 -6.01 -1.06
N SER A 373 58.62 -5.08 -1.75
CA SER A 373 59.90 -4.53 -1.28
C SER A 373 59.82 -3.94 0.15
N ARG A 374 58.64 -3.88 0.80
CA ARG A 374 58.47 -3.71 2.27
C ARG A 374 57.22 -4.46 2.79
N ARG A 375 57.50 -5.43 3.67
CA ARG A 375 56.63 -6.18 4.62
C ARG A 375 55.63 -7.22 4.08
N ALA A 376 55.85 -8.44 4.57
CA ALA A 376 54.97 -9.59 4.49
C ALA A 376 53.99 -9.58 5.67
N ASP A 377 52.72 -9.87 5.39
CA ASP A 377 51.83 -10.53 6.35
C ASP A 377 51.25 -11.76 5.63
N SER A 378 51.25 -12.86 6.36
CA SER A 378 50.73 -14.15 5.93
C SER A 378 49.22 -14.19 6.18
N VAL A 379 48.46 -14.72 5.22
CA VAL A 379 47.03 -14.97 5.36
C VAL A 379 46.87 -16.47 5.54
N GLU A 380 46.42 -16.88 6.73
CA GLU A 380 46.05 -18.27 7.03
C GLU A 380 44.84 -18.70 6.18
N ALA A 381 44.86 -19.97 5.76
CA ALA A 381 43.77 -20.57 4.99
C ALA A 381 42.59 -20.87 5.93
N GLU A 382 41.51 -20.10 5.81
CA GLU A 382 40.24 -20.34 6.48
C GLU A 382 39.49 -21.53 5.87
N ALA A 383 38.71 -22.22 6.71
CA ALA A 383 37.88 -23.37 6.34
C ALA A 383 36.92 -23.05 5.17
N ALA A 384 36.74 -24.02 4.28
CA ALA A 384 35.81 -23.91 3.17
C ALA A 384 34.36 -23.89 3.69
N GLU A 385 33.66 -22.77 3.53
CA GLU A 385 32.20 -22.69 3.74
C GLU A 385 31.49 -23.60 2.72
N GLU A 386 30.38 -24.22 3.15
CA GLU A 386 29.57 -25.06 2.26
C GLU A 386 28.99 -24.21 1.10
N PRO A 387 29.07 -24.71 -0.15
CA PRO A 387 28.57 -23.97 -1.29
C PRO A 387 27.04 -23.78 -1.20
N PRO A 388 26.50 -22.57 -1.49
CA PRO A 388 25.07 -22.29 -1.39
C PRO A 388 24.18 -23.19 -2.26
N PHE A 389 24.69 -23.62 -3.42
CA PHE A 389 24.06 -24.57 -4.32
C PHE A 389 25.11 -25.20 -5.25
N ALA A 390 24.72 -26.28 -5.93
CA ALA A 390 25.56 -26.95 -6.93
C ALA A 390 25.74 -26.07 -8.17
N LEU A 391 26.99 -25.88 -8.61
CA LEU A 391 27.30 -25.16 -9.82
C LEU A 391 27.38 -26.10 -11.04
N PRO A 392 27.07 -25.60 -12.24
CA PRO A 392 27.32 -26.36 -13.45
C PRO A 392 28.81 -26.57 -13.74
N THR A 393 29.09 -27.47 -14.69
CA THR A 393 30.46 -27.75 -15.13
C THR A 393 31.09 -26.50 -15.75
N GLY A 394 32.36 -26.24 -15.43
CA GLY A 394 33.09 -25.06 -15.90
C GLY A 394 32.92 -23.80 -15.04
N TRP A 395 31.93 -23.77 -14.15
CA TRP A 395 31.72 -22.67 -13.20
C TRP A 395 32.60 -22.85 -11.94
N ALA A 396 32.84 -21.75 -11.23
CA ALA A 396 33.60 -21.75 -9.98
C ALA A 396 33.00 -20.77 -8.96
N TRP A 397 33.03 -21.14 -7.68
CA TRP A 397 32.77 -20.21 -6.59
C TRP A 397 33.98 -19.31 -6.36
N ALA A 398 33.72 -18.01 -6.19
CA ALA A 398 34.71 -17.03 -5.80
C ALA A 398 34.15 -16.15 -4.68
N LYS A 399 35.02 -15.65 -3.79
CA LYS A 399 34.62 -14.60 -2.84
C LYS A 399 34.53 -13.28 -3.60
N ALA A 400 33.67 -12.34 -3.19
CA ALA A 400 33.61 -11.01 -3.83
C ALA A 400 34.99 -10.33 -3.89
N GLN A 401 35.80 -10.46 -2.83
CA GLN A 401 37.17 -9.94 -2.79
C GLN A 401 38.12 -10.62 -3.80
N ASP A 402 37.83 -11.83 -4.27
CA ASP A 402 38.60 -12.53 -5.29
C ASP A 402 38.38 -11.95 -6.69
N LEU A 403 37.36 -11.12 -6.91
CA LEU A 403 37.03 -10.54 -8.22
C LEU A 403 37.53 -9.11 -8.39
N THR A 404 38.15 -8.53 -7.36
CA THR A 404 38.64 -7.16 -7.44
C THR A 404 39.85 -7.02 -8.37
N SER A 405 40.01 -5.85 -8.98
CA SER A 405 41.26 -5.46 -9.64
C SER A 405 42.45 -5.68 -8.70
N PRO A 406 43.62 -6.06 -9.22
CA PRO A 406 44.83 -6.24 -8.42
C PRO A 406 45.11 -5.05 -7.50
N LEU A 407 45.59 -5.35 -6.28
CA LEU A 407 45.86 -4.37 -5.20
C LEU A 407 44.62 -3.60 -4.67
N SER A 408 43.42 -3.84 -5.22
CA SER A 408 42.18 -3.23 -4.76
C SER A 408 41.47 -4.10 -3.72
N ILE A 409 40.89 -3.43 -2.71
CA ILE A 409 40.12 -4.06 -1.64
C ILE A 409 38.72 -3.45 -1.58
N ILE A 410 37.70 -4.27 -1.37
CA ILE A 410 36.34 -3.76 -1.18
C ILE A 410 36.31 -3.00 0.14
N THR A 411 35.97 -1.71 0.10
CA THR A 411 35.99 -0.85 1.30
C THR A 411 34.94 0.24 1.24
N TYR A 412 34.60 0.80 2.40
CA TYR A 412 33.80 2.02 2.52
C TYR A 412 34.70 3.26 2.59
N GLY A 413 34.12 4.43 2.32
CA GLY A 413 34.87 5.68 2.21
C GLY A 413 34.79 6.59 3.43
N VAL A 414 34.61 7.88 3.17
CA VAL A 414 34.77 8.96 4.13
C VAL A 414 33.85 8.79 5.34
N LEU A 415 34.46 8.56 6.50
CA LEU A 415 33.80 8.64 7.81
C LEU A 415 33.57 10.12 8.14
N LYS A 416 32.38 10.49 8.62
CA LYS A 416 32.05 11.88 9.03
C LYS A 416 32.55 12.93 8.00
N PRO A 417 32.00 12.96 6.78
CA PRO A 417 32.40 13.92 5.75
C PRO A 417 32.16 15.37 6.21
N GLU A 418 33.08 16.27 5.86
CA GLU A 418 32.90 17.72 5.96
C GLU A 418 32.41 18.24 4.61
N TRP A 419 31.23 18.84 4.58
CA TRP A 419 30.59 19.31 3.35
C TRP A 419 30.99 20.77 3.06
N VAL A 420 31.34 21.04 1.81
CA VAL A 420 31.74 22.37 1.30
C VAL A 420 31.01 22.66 -0.02
N GLU A 421 31.03 23.90 -0.49
CA GLU A 421 30.42 24.25 -1.80
C GLU A 421 31.24 23.70 -2.98
N VAL A 422 32.57 23.77 -2.89
CA VAL A 422 33.50 23.30 -3.92
C VAL A 422 34.54 22.37 -3.27
N GLY A 423 34.58 21.11 -3.69
CA GLY A 423 35.40 20.08 -3.08
C GLY A 423 35.52 18.83 -3.94
N VAL A 424 35.66 17.68 -3.30
CA VAL A 424 35.71 16.37 -3.96
C VAL A 424 34.29 15.76 -3.98
N PRO A 425 33.72 15.42 -5.15
CA PRO A 425 32.41 14.79 -5.23
C PRO A 425 32.39 13.51 -4.39
N THR A 426 31.48 13.41 -3.44
CA THR A 426 31.41 12.28 -2.49
C THR A 426 30.01 11.68 -2.48
N VAL A 427 29.91 10.47 -3.04
CA VAL A 427 28.64 9.76 -3.25
C VAL A 427 28.06 9.23 -1.94
N ARG A 428 26.78 9.51 -1.72
CA ARG A 428 25.95 9.01 -0.62
C ARG A 428 24.97 7.97 -1.15
N VAL A 429 24.40 7.22 -0.22
CA VAL A 429 23.37 6.21 -0.51
C VAL A 429 22.18 6.78 -1.29
N GLN A 430 21.71 7.98 -0.96
CA GLN A 430 20.57 8.62 -1.63
C GLN A 430 20.84 8.99 -3.10
N ASP A 431 22.12 9.08 -3.48
CA ASP A 431 22.54 9.43 -4.83
C ASP A 431 22.48 8.18 -5.76
N ILE A 432 22.29 6.98 -5.20
CA ILE A 432 22.06 5.71 -5.92
C ILE A 432 20.55 5.51 -6.13
N GLN A 433 20.06 5.73 -7.36
CA GLN A 433 18.64 5.64 -7.70
C GLN A 433 18.41 4.87 -9.00
N ALA A 434 17.45 3.94 -8.99
CA ALA A 434 17.08 3.13 -10.15
C ALA A 434 18.30 2.53 -10.89
N GLY A 435 19.28 2.06 -10.13
CA GLY A 435 20.49 1.45 -10.68
C GLY A 435 21.53 2.41 -11.27
N ARG A 436 21.39 3.72 -11.07
CA ARG A 436 22.27 4.78 -11.60
C ARG A 436 22.67 5.77 -10.52
N LEU A 437 23.74 6.54 -10.78
CA LEU A 437 24.17 7.64 -9.92
C LEU A 437 23.63 8.98 -10.43
N LEU A 438 23.04 9.76 -9.52
CA LEU A 438 22.63 11.14 -9.79
C LEU A 438 23.85 12.08 -9.72
N THR A 439 24.50 12.33 -10.87
CA THR A 439 25.75 13.11 -10.94
C THR A 439 25.59 14.58 -10.58
N ASN A 440 24.41 15.16 -10.81
CA ASN A 440 24.20 16.61 -10.72
C ASN A 440 23.97 17.12 -9.29
N GLN A 441 23.80 16.21 -8.32
CA GLN A 441 23.46 16.53 -6.93
C GLN A 441 24.42 15.88 -5.91
N VAL A 442 25.57 15.38 -6.39
CA VAL A 442 26.57 14.76 -5.53
C VAL A 442 27.19 15.83 -4.62
N ALA A 443 27.13 15.58 -3.31
CA ALA A 443 27.68 16.48 -2.32
C ALA A 443 29.21 16.56 -2.43
N GLN A 444 29.77 17.73 -2.12
CA GLN A 444 31.21 17.97 -2.20
C GLN A 444 31.84 17.89 -0.81
N CYS A 445 32.83 17.02 -0.62
CA CYS A 445 33.57 16.89 0.63
C CYS A 445 34.87 17.71 0.58
N ALA A 446 35.26 18.29 1.71
CA ALA A 446 36.52 19.01 1.84
C ALA A 446 37.71 18.15 1.33
N PRO A 447 38.56 18.65 0.42
CA PRO A 447 39.65 17.86 -0.16
C PRO A 447 40.57 17.21 0.88
N ALA A 448 40.96 17.95 1.92
CA ALA A 448 41.79 17.45 3.02
C ALA A 448 41.12 16.31 3.82
N ARG A 449 39.78 16.25 3.85
CA ARG A 449 39.05 15.13 4.46
C ARG A 449 39.03 13.93 3.51
N ALA A 450 38.71 14.14 2.24
CA ALA A 450 38.62 13.09 1.24
C ALA A 450 39.98 12.41 0.95
N GLU A 451 41.08 13.17 1.00
CA GLU A 451 42.44 12.66 0.76
C GLU A 451 42.87 11.59 1.79
N LYS A 452 42.36 11.66 3.03
CA LYS A 452 42.56 10.62 4.06
C LYS A 452 41.95 9.27 3.66
N PHE A 453 41.06 9.26 2.67
CA PHE A 453 40.38 8.09 2.14
C PHE A 453 40.76 7.84 0.67
N ALA A 454 42.05 7.95 0.33
CA ALA A 454 42.56 7.73 -1.02
C ALA A 454 42.22 6.33 -1.59
N ARG A 455 42.04 5.31 -0.73
CA ARG A 455 41.67 3.94 -1.14
C ARG A 455 40.27 3.83 -1.75
N THR A 456 39.38 4.77 -1.45
CA THR A 456 38.02 4.84 -2.01
C THR A 456 37.86 5.91 -3.08
N LYS A 457 38.97 6.43 -3.61
CA LYS A 457 38.95 7.29 -4.79
C LYS A 457 38.32 6.53 -5.96
N LEU A 458 37.27 7.10 -6.53
CA LEU A 458 36.45 6.46 -7.55
C LEU A 458 37.14 6.45 -8.91
N SER A 459 36.99 5.35 -9.63
CA SER A 459 37.35 5.20 -11.04
C SER A 459 36.11 4.88 -11.85
N GLU A 460 36.08 5.32 -13.12
CA GLU A 460 34.98 4.97 -14.03
C GLU A 460 34.78 3.45 -14.09
N GLY A 461 33.54 3.01 -13.92
CA GLY A 461 33.18 1.60 -13.96
C GLY A 461 33.30 0.84 -12.65
N ASP A 462 33.79 1.47 -11.57
CA ASP A 462 33.68 0.87 -10.23
C ASP A 462 32.20 0.65 -9.88
N LEU A 463 31.88 -0.47 -9.23
CA LEU A 463 30.54 -0.76 -8.74
C LEU A 463 30.39 -0.21 -7.32
N LEU A 464 29.39 0.62 -7.10
CA LEU A 464 29.01 1.12 -5.78
C LEU A 464 27.85 0.29 -5.23
N ILE A 465 27.93 -0.11 -3.96
CA ILE A 465 26.87 -0.86 -3.26
C ILE A 465 26.50 -0.13 -1.97
N ALA A 466 25.22 0.17 -1.77
CA ALA A 466 24.71 0.66 -0.50
C ALA A 466 24.69 -0.46 0.54
N LYS A 467 25.30 -0.25 1.71
CA LYS A 467 25.51 -1.32 2.70
C LYS A 467 24.64 -1.23 3.96
N ASP A 468 23.85 -0.17 4.12
CA ASP A 468 23.10 0.11 5.34
C ASP A 468 21.63 0.49 5.04
N GLY A 469 20.75 0.23 6.00
CA GLY A 469 19.36 0.72 6.08
C GLY A 469 18.42 0.15 5.01
N ALA A 470 17.32 0.87 4.76
CA ALA A 470 16.30 0.51 3.76
C ALA A 470 16.81 0.50 2.29
N THR A 471 18.08 0.86 2.10
CA THR A 471 18.77 0.94 0.82
C THR A 471 19.82 -0.14 0.64
N LEU A 472 19.98 -1.03 1.62
CA LEU A 472 20.90 -2.17 1.55
C LEU A 472 20.76 -2.90 0.21
N GLY A 473 21.89 -3.14 -0.44
CA GLY A 473 21.97 -3.89 -1.69
C GLY A 473 21.70 -3.08 -2.97
N LYS A 474 21.38 -1.78 -2.90
CA LYS A 474 21.28 -0.93 -4.09
C LYS A 474 22.64 -0.75 -4.75
N THR A 475 22.69 -0.89 -6.08
CA THR A 475 23.93 -0.80 -6.85
C THR A 475 23.91 0.26 -7.93
N ALA A 476 25.08 0.82 -8.28
CA ALA A 476 25.26 1.62 -9.48
C ALA A 476 26.75 1.66 -9.90
N PHE A 477 27.01 1.74 -11.21
CA PHE A 477 28.37 1.98 -11.70
C PHE A 477 28.74 3.46 -11.62
N VAL A 478 30.01 3.73 -11.34
CA VAL A 478 30.59 5.08 -11.38
C VAL A 478 30.70 5.54 -12.85
N PRO A 479 30.04 6.64 -13.25
CA PRO A 479 30.23 7.24 -14.55
C PRO A 479 31.52 8.07 -14.56
N LYS A 480 32.07 8.32 -15.76
CA LYS A 480 33.26 9.16 -15.96
C LYS A 480 33.20 10.52 -15.26
N ALA A 481 32.02 11.12 -15.16
CA ALA A 481 31.81 12.42 -14.51
C ALA A 481 32.16 12.45 -13.00
N LEU A 482 32.21 11.29 -12.34
CA LEU A 482 32.55 11.16 -10.92
C LEU A 482 33.94 10.54 -10.69
N GLU A 483 34.74 10.40 -11.75
CA GLU A 483 36.11 9.93 -11.63
C GLU A 483 36.93 10.86 -10.72
N GLY A 484 37.70 10.25 -9.82
CA GLY A 484 38.45 10.98 -8.79
C GLY A 484 37.62 11.45 -7.59
N GLY A 485 36.30 11.24 -7.61
CA GLY A 485 35.42 11.41 -6.46
C GLY A 485 35.68 10.40 -5.34
N ASN A 486 34.82 10.39 -4.33
CA ASN A 486 34.88 9.50 -3.19
C ASN A 486 33.47 8.98 -2.82
N ILE A 487 33.38 8.15 -1.80
CA ILE A 487 32.12 7.62 -1.25
C ILE A 487 32.04 7.86 0.25
N THR A 488 30.84 7.83 0.81
CA THR A 488 30.64 7.87 2.27
C THR A 488 30.82 6.50 2.92
N GLN A 489 30.83 6.47 4.25
CA GLN A 489 30.93 5.24 5.05
C GLN A 489 29.80 4.21 4.79
N HIS A 490 28.68 4.63 4.21
CA HIS A 490 27.48 3.82 3.96
C HIS A 490 27.43 3.19 2.56
N VAL A 491 28.47 3.40 1.76
CA VAL A 491 28.61 2.85 0.41
C VAL A 491 29.91 2.05 0.36
N LEU A 492 29.91 0.92 -0.34
CA LEU A 492 31.07 0.11 -0.64
C LEU A 492 31.53 0.41 -2.07
N ARG A 493 32.84 0.48 -2.26
CA ARG A 493 33.47 0.49 -3.59
C ARG A 493 33.92 -0.93 -3.92
N PHE A 494 33.45 -1.44 -5.05
CA PHE A 494 33.87 -2.72 -5.62
C PHE A 494 34.46 -2.47 -7.01
N SER A 495 35.80 -2.42 -7.08
CA SER A 495 36.54 -2.30 -8.34
C SER A 495 36.75 -3.68 -8.94
N ILE A 496 35.91 -4.07 -9.90
CA ILE A 496 35.89 -5.42 -10.51
C ILE A 496 37.03 -5.53 -11.54
N ALA A 497 37.78 -6.62 -11.51
CA ALA A 497 38.87 -6.88 -12.43
C ALA A 497 38.37 -7.02 -13.88
N PRO A 498 39.16 -6.58 -14.88
CA PRO A 498 38.77 -6.61 -16.29
C PRO A 498 38.56 -8.02 -16.84
N ASP A 499 39.10 -9.04 -16.18
CA ASP A 499 38.92 -10.47 -16.49
C ASP A 499 37.47 -10.96 -16.29
N PHE A 500 36.62 -10.17 -15.62
CA PHE A 500 35.22 -10.49 -15.39
C PHE A 500 34.29 -9.47 -16.03
N ASN A 501 33.11 -9.93 -16.44
CA ASN A 501 32.05 -9.05 -16.89
C ASN A 501 31.42 -8.34 -15.68
N ARG A 502 31.67 -7.04 -15.56
CA ARG A 502 31.15 -6.23 -14.44
C ARG A 502 29.63 -6.24 -14.32
N GLU A 503 28.91 -6.30 -15.45
CA GLU A 503 27.45 -6.36 -15.46
C GLU A 503 26.94 -7.70 -14.91
N TYR A 504 27.66 -8.80 -15.18
CA TYR A 504 27.34 -10.10 -14.58
C TYR A 504 27.56 -10.09 -13.07
N VAL A 505 28.68 -9.54 -12.59
CA VAL A 505 28.95 -9.44 -11.14
C VAL A 505 27.87 -8.59 -10.45
N ARG A 506 27.48 -7.47 -11.06
CA ARG A 506 26.36 -6.66 -10.59
C ARG A 506 25.06 -7.45 -10.56
N LEU A 507 24.76 -8.22 -11.61
CA LEU A 507 23.57 -9.06 -11.70
C LEU A 507 23.49 -10.04 -10.52
N VAL A 508 24.59 -10.68 -10.13
CA VAL A 508 24.63 -11.55 -8.95
C VAL A 508 24.28 -10.78 -7.67
N ILE A 509 24.85 -9.59 -7.48
CA ILE A 509 24.57 -8.76 -6.30
C ILE A 509 23.11 -8.31 -6.25
N ASP A 510 22.55 -7.92 -7.40
CA ASP A 510 21.15 -7.48 -7.55
C ASP A 510 20.15 -8.66 -7.49
N SER A 511 20.59 -9.90 -7.73
CA SER A 511 19.74 -11.08 -7.70
C SER A 511 19.25 -11.44 -6.30
N PRO A 512 18.16 -12.23 -6.16
CA PRO A 512 17.72 -12.72 -4.86
C PRO A 512 18.81 -13.46 -4.08
N HIS A 513 19.73 -14.17 -4.74
CA HIS A 513 20.91 -14.79 -4.11
C HIS A 513 21.74 -13.75 -3.33
N GLY A 514 22.13 -12.66 -4.00
CA GLY A 514 22.94 -11.62 -3.36
C GLY A 514 22.18 -10.82 -2.30
N GLN A 515 20.92 -10.49 -2.58
CA GLN A 515 20.08 -9.70 -1.68
C GLN A 515 19.70 -10.47 -0.41
N VAL A 516 19.39 -11.76 -0.52
CA VAL A 516 19.11 -12.62 0.65
C VAL A 516 20.38 -12.81 1.48
N TRP A 517 21.52 -13.08 0.84
CA TRP A 517 22.79 -13.22 1.55
C TRP A 517 23.14 -11.95 2.33
N MET A 518 23.07 -10.76 1.70
CA MET A 518 23.34 -9.49 2.37
C MET A 518 22.40 -9.19 3.55
N ARG A 519 21.12 -9.59 3.45
CA ARG A 519 20.16 -9.44 4.55
C ARG A 519 20.37 -10.45 5.68
N GLY A 520 20.78 -11.68 5.36
CA GLY A 520 21.05 -12.72 6.36
C GLY A 520 22.23 -12.38 7.27
N GLU A 521 23.22 -11.66 6.75
CA GLU A 521 24.41 -11.24 7.48
C GLU A 521 24.21 -10.00 8.38
N THR A 522 23.02 -9.39 8.43
CA THR A 522 22.77 -8.23 9.28
C THR A 522 22.52 -8.65 10.74
N GLN A 523 23.57 -8.88 11.55
CA GLN A 523 23.40 -9.19 12.97
C GLN A 523 23.24 -7.93 13.85
N GLY A 524 22.18 -7.89 14.67
CA GLY A 524 22.21 -7.29 16.01
C GLY A 524 22.38 -5.77 16.20
N VAL A 525 22.11 -4.90 15.21
CA VAL A 525 22.23 -3.42 15.38
C VAL A 525 20.92 -2.70 15.02
N ALA A 526 20.66 -1.55 15.66
CA ALA A 526 19.50 -0.68 15.41
C ALA A 526 19.37 -0.17 13.96
N LEU A 527 20.45 -0.26 13.16
CA LEU A 527 20.43 -0.03 11.71
C LEU A 527 20.94 -1.31 11.01
N PRO A 528 20.09 -2.05 10.29
CA PRO A 528 20.51 -3.24 9.57
C PRO A 528 21.48 -2.87 8.44
N GLY A 529 22.59 -3.60 8.32
CA GLY A 529 23.60 -3.37 7.29
C GLY A 529 24.62 -4.51 7.22
N VAL A 530 25.26 -4.66 6.06
CA VAL A 530 26.28 -5.69 5.83
C VAL A 530 27.66 -5.17 6.20
N ASN A 531 28.40 -5.92 7.02
CA ASN A 531 29.77 -5.57 7.35
C ASN A 531 30.65 -5.71 6.10
N VAL A 532 31.62 -4.81 5.93
CA VAL A 532 32.56 -4.87 4.80
C VAL A 532 33.39 -6.17 4.81
N GLY A 533 33.76 -6.67 5.99
CA GLY A 533 34.48 -7.93 6.14
C GLY A 533 33.67 -9.12 5.67
N ASP A 534 32.38 -9.12 5.96
CA ASP A 534 31.45 -10.17 5.53
C ASP A 534 31.22 -10.05 4.02
N PHE A 535 30.89 -8.86 3.51
CA PHE A 535 30.68 -8.66 2.07
C PHE A 535 31.88 -9.11 1.22
N ARG A 536 33.12 -8.96 1.71
CA ARG A 536 34.31 -9.48 1.02
C ARG A 536 34.30 -10.99 0.84
N ARG A 537 33.65 -11.74 1.74
CA ARG A 537 33.50 -13.20 1.70
C ARG A 537 32.26 -13.66 0.95
N MET A 538 31.38 -12.75 0.53
CA MET A 538 30.16 -13.09 -0.21
C MET A 538 30.46 -14.06 -1.36
N PRO A 539 29.79 -15.22 -1.43
CA PRO A 539 30.01 -16.20 -2.47
C PRO A 539 29.36 -15.74 -3.79
N ILE A 540 30.17 -15.62 -4.83
CA ILE A 540 29.77 -15.24 -6.18
C ILE A 540 30.02 -16.43 -7.12
N PRO A 541 28.98 -16.94 -7.81
CA PRO A 541 29.14 -17.99 -8.80
C PRO A 541 29.66 -17.39 -10.10
N ILE A 542 30.79 -17.90 -10.61
CA ILE A 542 31.47 -17.36 -11.79
C ILE A 542 31.42 -18.39 -12.93
N PRO A 543 30.74 -18.09 -14.05
CA PRO A 543 30.83 -18.83 -15.31
C PRO A 543 32.09 -18.47 -16.10
N PRO A 544 32.42 -19.23 -17.16
CA PRO A 544 33.31 -18.77 -18.24
C PRO A 544 32.93 -17.36 -18.74
N ILE A 545 33.93 -16.58 -19.18
CA ILE A 545 33.72 -15.15 -19.52
C ILE A 545 32.75 -14.94 -20.70
N ALA A 546 32.76 -15.86 -21.66
CA ALA A 546 31.83 -15.82 -22.79
C ALA A 546 30.39 -16.11 -22.33
N GLU A 547 30.20 -17.11 -21.45
CA GLU A 547 28.92 -17.40 -20.82
C GLU A 547 28.41 -16.23 -19.96
N GLN A 548 29.27 -15.53 -19.20
CA GLN A 548 28.86 -14.30 -18.47
C GLN A 548 28.22 -13.26 -19.40
N ALA A 549 28.81 -13.02 -20.57
CA ALA A 549 28.26 -12.11 -21.57
C ALA A 549 26.93 -12.60 -22.14
N ARG A 550 26.79 -13.91 -22.40
CA ARG A 550 25.54 -14.53 -22.84
C ARG A 550 24.43 -14.39 -21.80
N ILE A 551 24.73 -14.60 -20.51
CA ILE A 551 23.80 -14.41 -19.40
C ILE A 551 23.32 -12.96 -19.33
N VAL A 552 24.24 -12.00 -19.34
CA VAL A 552 23.90 -10.56 -19.27
C VAL A 552 23.01 -10.14 -20.43
N ALA A 553 23.32 -10.58 -21.65
CA ALA A 553 22.51 -10.31 -22.83
C ALA A 553 21.10 -10.90 -22.70
N ARG A 554 20.98 -12.16 -22.27
CA ARG A 554 19.69 -12.83 -22.11
C ARG A 554 18.84 -12.20 -21.02
N VAL A 555 19.42 -11.89 -19.86
CA VAL A 555 18.69 -11.22 -18.77
C VAL A 555 18.22 -9.83 -19.20
N SER A 556 19.04 -9.10 -19.95
CA SER A 556 18.66 -7.77 -20.46
C SER A 556 17.47 -7.84 -21.43
N GLU A 557 17.45 -8.84 -22.32
CA GLU A 557 16.32 -9.11 -23.22
C GLU A 557 15.04 -9.43 -22.43
N LEU A 558 15.12 -10.36 -21.47
CA LEU A 558 13.97 -10.77 -20.68
C LEU A 558 13.43 -9.64 -19.80
N ARG A 559 14.31 -8.83 -19.20
CA ARG A 559 13.91 -7.64 -18.42
C ARG A 559 13.15 -6.61 -19.27
N LEU A 560 13.54 -6.44 -20.53
CA LEU A 560 12.81 -5.59 -21.46
C LEU A 560 11.40 -6.12 -21.71
N LEU A 561 11.25 -7.44 -21.88
CA LEU A 561 9.93 -8.07 -22.01
C LEU A 561 9.09 -7.91 -20.73
N CYS A 562 9.67 -8.14 -19.55
CA CYS A 562 9.01 -7.88 -18.26
C CYS A 562 8.55 -6.42 -18.15
N THR A 563 9.39 -5.47 -18.56
CA THR A 563 9.06 -4.03 -18.56
C THR A 563 7.87 -3.74 -19.47
N ASN A 564 7.87 -4.29 -20.69
CA ASN A 564 6.76 -4.13 -21.63
C ASN A 564 5.46 -4.75 -21.09
N LEU A 565 5.54 -5.93 -20.47
CA LEU A 565 4.40 -6.60 -19.87
C LEU A 565 3.80 -5.78 -18.72
N ARG A 566 4.63 -5.22 -17.81
CA ARG A 566 4.17 -4.29 -16.76
C ARG A 566 3.43 -3.09 -17.34
N GLN A 567 3.93 -2.51 -18.44
CA GLN A 567 3.27 -1.38 -19.09
C GLN A 567 1.91 -1.78 -19.69
N CYS A 568 1.81 -2.96 -20.31
CA CYS A 568 0.55 -3.50 -20.82
C CYS A 568 -0.47 -3.72 -19.71
N LEU A 569 -0.07 -4.34 -18.59
CA LEU A 569 -0.92 -4.57 -17.43
C LEU A 569 -1.39 -3.25 -16.80
N ALA A 570 -0.50 -2.27 -16.66
CA ALA A 570 -0.85 -0.94 -16.15
C ALA A 570 -1.87 -0.23 -17.05
N ARG A 571 -1.72 -0.32 -18.37
CA ARG A 571 -2.70 0.23 -19.33
C ARG A 571 -4.05 -0.48 -19.22
N SER A 572 -4.05 -1.81 -19.15
CA SER A 572 -5.28 -2.61 -18.99
C SER A 572 -6.04 -2.21 -17.72
N SER A 573 -5.32 -2.14 -16.58
CA SER A 573 -5.84 -1.72 -15.28
C SER A 573 -6.43 -0.29 -15.31
N ALA A 574 -5.75 0.65 -15.98
CA ALA A 574 -6.27 2.00 -16.18
C ALA A 574 -7.54 2.00 -17.05
N THR A 575 -7.59 1.22 -18.12
CA THR A 575 -8.78 1.09 -18.97
C THR A 575 -9.95 0.48 -18.21
N GLN A 576 -9.74 -0.56 -17.39
CA GLN A 576 -10.76 -1.15 -16.53
C GLN A 576 -11.32 -0.12 -15.54
N THR A 577 -10.45 0.70 -14.94
CA THR A 577 -10.83 1.78 -14.02
C THR A 577 -11.74 2.80 -14.71
N VAL A 578 -11.36 3.25 -15.91
CA VAL A 578 -12.15 4.22 -16.69
C VAL A 578 -13.48 3.62 -17.14
N LEU A 579 -13.48 2.37 -17.61
CA LEU A 579 -14.70 1.67 -17.99
C LEU A 579 -15.65 1.52 -16.79
N ALA A 580 -15.13 1.14 -15.63
CA ALA A 580 -15.94 1.03 -14.41
C ALA A 580 -16.60 2.36 -14.03
N GLY A 581 -15.84 3.47 -14.10
CA GLY A 581 -16.40 4.81 -13.88
C GLY A 581 -17.51 5.16 -14.89
N ALA A 582 -17.25 4.97 -16.18
CA ALA A 582 -18.22 5.29 -17.24
C ALA A 582 -19.52 4.46 -17.13
N LEU A 583 -19.44 3.21 -16.67
CA LEU A 583 -20.61 2.36 -16.42
C LEU A 583 -21.46 2.89 -15.26
N ILE A 584 -20.81 3.35 -14.19
CA ILE A 584 -21.48 3.95 -13.03
C ILE A 584 -22.13 5.27 -13.40
N ASP A 585 -21.42 6.16 -14.10
CA ASP A 585 -21.94 7.46 -14.52
C ASP A 585 -23.16 7.30 -15.43
N ARG A 586 -23.09 6.36 -16.38
CA ARG A 586 -24.22 6.03 -17.26
C ARG A 586 -25.42 5.50 -16.48
N ALA A 587 -25.20 4.69 -15.45
CA ALA A 587 -26.27 4.16 -14.62
C ALA A 587 -26.92 5.24 -13.74
N LEU A 588 -26.18 6.27 -13.32
CA LEU A 588 -26.73 7.41 -12.57
C LEU A 588 -27.52 8.40 -13.44
N ALA A 589 -27.10 8.56 -14.70
CA ALA A 589 -27.73 9.48 -15.66
C ALA A 589 -29.02 8.92 -16.31
N GLY A 590 -29.24 7.60 -16.23
CA GLY A 590 -30.49 6.94 -16.58
C GLY A 590 -31.48 6.93 -15.42
#